data_AF-A0A2V8QAJ8-F1
#
_entry.id   AF-A0A2V8QAJ8-F1
#
_cell.length_a   1.000
_cell.length_b   1.000
_cell.length_c   1.000
_cell.angle_alpha   90.00
_cell.angle_beta   90.00
_cell.angle_gamma   90.00
#
_symmetry.space_group_name_H-M   'P 1'
#
loop_
_entity.id
_entity.type
_entity.pdbx_description
1 polymer ?
#
loop_
_entity_poly.entity_id
_entity_poly.type
_entity_poly.pdbx_seq_one_letter_code
_entity_poly.pdbx_strand_id
1 'polypeptide(L)'
;GGGMRQAGVLAAAGLIALEESPKGLPDDHANAKRLAEGLAELPGVQIDPEKVVTNIVIFDVSETGQTADAICAQLRERGVLASGFGSSIRAVTHYDVASADIETALRELRSVLAQ
;
A
#
# COMPACT_ATOMS: atom_id res chain seq x y z
N GLY A 1 30.07 0.84 12.25
CA GLY A 1 29.71 -0.48 11.70
C GLY A 1 29.33 -0.30 10.25
N GLY A 2 29.75 -1.19 9.35
CA GLY A 2 29.51 -1.05 7.90
C GLY A 2 30.48 -1.88 7.03
N GLY A 3 31.65 -2.22 7.55
CA GLY A 3 32.63 -3.09 6.89
C GLY A 3 32.27 -4.57 6.97
N MET A 4 31.19 -4.98 6.30
CA MET A 4 30.79 -6.38 6.20
C MET A 4 31.80 -7.17 5.38
N ARG A 5 32.17 -8.37 5.84
CA ARG A 5 32.95 -9.32 5.03
C ARG A 5 32.00 -10.25 4.26
N GLN A 6 32.45 -10.75 3.11
CA GLN A 6 31.66 -11.60 2.21
C GLN A 6 30.30 -10.99 1.80
N ALA A 7 30.24 -9.66 1.73
CA ALA A 7 29.04 -8.91 1.33
C ALA A 7 28.60 -9.16 -0.13
N GLY A 8 29.41 -9.89 -0.91
CA GLY A 8 29.11 -10.26 -2.30
C GLY A 8 27.76 -10.97 -2.47
N VAL A 9 27.30 -11.72 -1.47
CA VAL A 9 25.99 -12.39 -1.52
C VAL A 9 24.84 -11.36 -1.55
N LEU A 10 24.91 -10.32 -0.72
CA LEU A 10 23.92 -9.22 -0.71
C LEU A 10 24.08 -8.33 -1.94
N ALA A 11 25.32 -8.07 -2.35
CA ALA A 11 25.61 -7.26 -3.53
C ALA A 11 25.07 -7.90 -4.82
N ALA A 12 25.11 -9.23 -4.94
CA ALA A 12 24.57 -9.95 -6.09
C ALA A 12 23.04 -9.75 -6.22
N ALA A 13 22.30 -9.82 -5.11
CA ALA A 13 20.87 -9.49 -5.12
C ALA A 13 20.63 -8.02 -5.50
N GLY A 14 21.48 -7.10 -5.01
CA GLY A 14 21.42 -5.69 -5.37
C GLY A 14 21.67 -5.41 -6.86
N LEU A 15 22.58 -6.14 -7.51
CA LEU A 15 22.83 -6.02 -8.96
C LEU A 15 21.59 -6.43 -9.76
N ILE A 16 20.99 -7.58 -9.43
CA ILE A 16 19.74 -8.02 -10.06
C ILE A 16 18.63 -7.00 -9.82
N ALA A 17 18.51 -6.49 -8.59
CA ALA A 17 17.49 -5.50 -8.26
C ALA A 17 17.67 -4.18 -9.00
N LEU A 18 18.89 -3.78 -9.35
CA LEU A 18 19.15 -2.58 -10.16
C LEU A 18 18.81 -2.78 -11.64
N GLU A 19 19.00 -3.98 -12.16
CA GLU A 19 18.81 -4.27 -13.59
C GLU A 19 17.35 -4.67 -13.91
N GLU A 20 16.74 -5.48 -13.06
CA GLU A 20 15.47 -6.15 -13.35
C GLU A 20 14.27 -5.51 -12.64
N SER A 21 14.40 -5.12 -11.38
CA SER A 21 13.26 -4.60 -10.60
C SER A 21 12.67 -3.27 -11.10
N PRO A 22 13.41 -2.30 -11.67
CA PRO A 22 12.81 -1.05 -12.15
C PRO A 22 11.74 -1.26 -13.23
N LYS A 23 11.79 -2.40 -13.94
CA LYS A 23 10.83 -2.78 -14.97
C LYS A 23 9.41 -3.01 -14.39
N GLY A 24 9.31 -3.35 -13.11
CA GLY A 24 8.04 -3.57 -12.41
C GLY A 24 7.46 -2.32 -11.74
N LEU A 25 8.23 -1.23 -11.59
CA LEU A 25 7.74 0.01 -10.96
C LEU A 25 6.50 0.60 -11.64
N PRO A 26 6.35 0.56 -12.98
CA PRO A 26 5.10 1.00 -13.62
C PRO A 26 3.87 0.21 -13.16
N ASP A 27 4.02 -1.10 -12.90
CA ASP A 27 2.92 -1.94 -12.42
C ASP A 27 2.57 -1.60 -10.96
N ASP A 28 3.59 -1.37 -10.12
CA ASP A 28 3.39 -0.89 -8.74
C ASP A 28 2.62 0.44 -8.72
N HIS A 29 2.99 1.38 -9.60
CA HIS A 29 2.33 2.68 -9.73
C HIS A 29 0.89 2.53 -10.25
N ALA A 30 0.66 1.65 -11.24
CA ALA A 30 -0.67 1.38 -11.77
C ALA A 30 -1.59 0.74 -10.70
N ASN A 31 -1.05 -0.18 -9.90
CA ASN A 31 -1.78 -0.78 -8.78
C ASN A 31 -2.09 0.24 -7.68
N ALA A 32 -1.16 1.14 -7.34
CA ALA A 32 -1.40 2.23 -6.39
C ALA A 32 -2.46 3.21 -6.89
N LYS A 33 -2.44 3.55 -8.18
CA LYS A 33 -3.45 4.40 -8.83
C LYS A 33 -4.83 3.75 -8.76
N ARG A 34 -4.94 2.46 -9.11
CA ARG A 34 -6.20 1.69 -9.01
C ARG A 34 -6.72 1.63 -7.57
N LEU A 35 -5.82 1.41 -6.60
CA LEU A 35 -6.18 1.43 -5.18
C LEU A 35 -6.73 2.82 -4.78
N ALA A 36 -6.07 3.90 -5.19
CA ALA A 36 -6.48 5.26 -4.88
C ALA A 36 -7.85 5.61 -5.49
N GLU A 37 -8.09 5.22 -6.74
CA GLU A 37 -9.37 5.40 -7.43
C GLU A 37 -10.50 4.66 -6.70
N GLY A 38 -10.29 3.39 -6.33
CA GLY A 38 -11.30 2.64 -5.59
C GLY A 38 -11.53 3.16 -4.16
N LEU A 39 -10.49 3.67 -3.50
CA LEU A 39 -10.60 4.31 -2.18
C LEU A 39 -11.43 5.59 -2.23
N ALA A 40 -11.33 6.38 -3.30
CA ALA A 40 -12.08 7.62 -3.48
C ALA A 40 -13.60 7.38 -3.58
N GLU A 41 -14.03 6.15 -3.86
CA GLU A 41 -15.43 5.75 -3.90
C GLU A 41 -15.98 5.29 -2.53
N LEU A 42 -15.12 5.17 -1.50
CA LEU A 42 -15.52 4.67 -0.19
C LEU A 42 -16.01 5.81 0.72
N PRO A 43 -17.18 5.65 1.39
CA PRO A 43 -17.67 6.64 2.33
C PRO A 43 -16.70 6.89 3.49
N GLY A 44 -16.50 8.17 3.84
CA GLY A 44 -15.62 8.59 4.94
C GLY A 44 -14.12 8.51 4.64
N VAL A 45 -13.73 8.10 3.42
CA VAL A 45 -12.34 8.13 2.95
C VAL A 45 -12.10 9.39 2.15
N GLN A 46 -11.07 10.14 2.54
CA GLN A 46 -10.61 11.31 1.79
C GLN A 46 -9.27 11.03 1.12
N ILE A 47 -9.27 11.06 -0.20
CA ILE A 47 -8.09 10.91 -1.04
C ILE A 47 -8.29 11.65 -2.36
N ASP A 48 -7.19 12.18 -2.91
CA ASP A 48 -7.12 12.71 -4.27
C ASP A 48 -6.30 11.72 -5.12
N PRO A 49 -6.96 10.90 -5.98
CA PRO A 49 -6.26 9.94 -6.82
C PRO A 49 -5.21 10.55 -7.75
N GLU A 50 -5.34 11.82 -8.14
CA GLU A 50 -4.39 12.50 -9.03
C GLU A 50 -3.04 12.77 -8.35
N LYS A 51 -3.01 12.79 -7.01
CA LYS A 51 -1.76 12.95 -6.24
C LYS A 51 -1.00 11.65 -6.04
N VAL A 52 -1.60 10.51 -6.40
CA VAL A 52 -0.95 9.19 -6.31
C VAL A 52 -0.23 8.90 -7.64
N VAL A 53 1.05 9.24 -7.67
CA VAL A 53 1.90 9.16 -8.89
C VAL A 53 3.04 8.13 -8.79
N THR A 54 3.15 7.45 -7.64
CA THR A 54 4.14 6.37 -7.38
C THR A 54 3.44 5.20 -6.67
N ASN A 55 4.18 4.36 -5.94
CA ASN A 55 3.66 3.19 -5.24
C ASN A 55 3.09 3.47 -3.84
N ILE A 56 3.00 4.73 -3.41
CA ILE A 56 2.54 5.12 -2.07
C ILE A 56 1.15 5.74 -2.16
N VAL A 57 0.20 5.17 -1.42
CA VAL A 57 -1.18 5.65 -1.29
C VAL A 57 -1.40 6.09 0.15
N ILE A 58 -1.72 7.38 0.34
CA ILE A 58 -2.07 7.95 1.63
C ILE A 58 -3.49 8.49 1.54
N PHE A 59 -4.36 8.05 2.44
CA PHE A 59 -5.75 8.47 2.52
C PHE A 59 -6.13 8.76 3.96
N ASP A 60 -6.98 9.76 4.15
CA ASP A 60 -7.51 10.13 5.45
C ASP A 60 -8.83 9.40 5.71
N VAL A 61 -9.02 8.98 6.97
CA VAL A 61 -10.19 8.22 7.44
C VAL A 61 -10.90 8.93 8.60
N SER A 62 -10.64 10.22 8.81
CA SER A 62 -11.21 10.98 9.94
C SER A 62 -12.74 11.03 9.92
N GLU A 63 -13.36 10.95 8.75
CA GLU A 63 -14.82 10.98 8.57
C GLU A 63 -15.50 9.61 8.75
N THR A 64 -14.72 8.55 8.98
CA THR A 64 -15.26 7.19 9.20
C THR A 64 -15.78 6.97 10.63
N GLY A 65 -15.45 7.87 11.57
CA GLY A 65 -15.72 7.69 13.00
C GLY A 65 -14.82 6.65 13.68
N GLN A 66 -13.89 6.03 12.96
CA GLN A 66 -12.91 5.08 13.47
C GLN A 66 -11.50 5.67 13.39
N THR A 67 -10.60 5.22 14.25
CA THR A 67 -9.19 5.59 14.14
C THR A 67 -8.50 4.79 13.04
N ALA A 68 -7.47 5.36 12.43
CA ALA A 68 -6.66 4.68 11.41
C ALA A 68 -6.12 3.33 11.91
N ASP A 69 -5.66 3.27 13.18
CA ASP A 69 -5.14 2.05 13.79
C ASP A 69 -6.23 0.98 13.99
N ALA A 70 -7.47 1.38 14.36
CA ALA A 70 -8.58 0.44 14.51
C ALA A 70 -9.00 -0.17 13.17
N ILE A 71 -9.01 0.63 12.10
CA ILE A 71 -9.25 0.15 10.73
C ILE A 71 -8.12 -0.80 10.31
N CYS A 72 -6.86 -0.44 10.54
CA CYS A 72 -5.72 -1.30 10.21
C CYS A 72 -5.74 -2.63 10.97
N ALA A 73 -6.18 -2.65 12.24
CA ALA A 73 -6.33 -3.87 13.02
C ALA A 73 -7.39 -4.81 12.42
N GLN A 74 -8.55 -4.29 12.03
CA GLN A 74 -9.60 -5.08 11.37
C GLN A 74 -9.18 -5.60 10.00
N LEU A 75 -8.48 -4.78 9.21
CA LEU A 75 -7.91 -5.21 7.92
C LEU A 75 -6.89 -6.33 8.10
N ARG A 76 -6.06 -6.26 9.14
CA ARG A 76 -5.06 -7.29 9.46
C ARG A 76 -5.71 -8.65 9.72
N GLU A 77 -6.85 -8.70 10.40
CA GLU A 77 -7.61 -9.94 10.62
C GLU A 77 -8.12 -10.55 9.30
N ARG A 78 -8.26 -9.73 8.25
CA ARG A 78 -8.69 -10.10 6.90
C ARG A 78 -7.51 -10.32 5.94
N GLY A 79 -6.27 -10.28 6.44
CA GLY A 79 -5.06 -10.49 5.65
C GLY A 79 -4.56 -9.27 4.87
N VAL A 80 -5.12 -8.08 5.12
CA VAL A 80 -4.69 -6.82 4.47
C VAL A 80 -3.87 -6.00 5.46
N LEU A 81 -2.62 -5.68 5.11
CA LEU A 81 -1.70 -4.94 5.98
C LEU A 81 -1.49 -3.52 5.45
N ALA A 82 -1.65 -2.54 6.35
CA ALA A 82 -1.35 -1.14 6.11
C ALA A 82 -0.86 -0.49 7.41
N SER A 83 -0.37 0.75 7.34
CA SER A 83 0.12 1.50 8.50
C SER A 83 -0.74 2.73 8.74
N GLY A 84 -1.36 2.82 9.92
CA GLY A 84 -1.97 4.05 10.41
C GLY A 84 -0.92 5.07 10.87
N PHE A 85 -1.24 6.35 10.72
CA PHE A 85 -0.52 7.47 11.34
C PHE A 85 -1.46 8.67 11.46
N GLY A 86 -1.71 9.15 12.69
CA GLY A 86 -2.74 10.16 12.93
C GLY A 86 -4.12 9.67 12.49
N SER A 87 -4.81 10.47 11.67
CA SER A 87 -6.09 10.10 11.05
C SER A 87 -5.95 9.46 9.67
N SER A 88 -4.72 9.22 9.20
CA SER A 88 -4.44 8.72 7.85
C SER A 88 -3.91 7.30 7.86
N ILE A 89 -4.08 6.59 6.75
CA ILE A 89 -3.52 5.27 6.50
C ILE A 89 -2.59 5.37 5.29
N ARG A 90 -1.41 4.74 5.40
CA ARG A 90 -0.47 4.55 4.29
C ARG A 90 -0.50 3.10 3.84
N ALA A 91 -0.88 2.89 2.58
CA ALA A 91 -0.71 1.65 1.84
C ALA A 91 0.43 1.81 0.82
N VAL A 92 1.19 0.73 0.59
CA VAL A 92 2.34 0.75 -0.33
C VAL A 92 2.26 -0.48 -1.21
N THR A 93 2.21 -0.27 -2.53
CA THR A 93 2.31 -1.37 -3.51
C THR A 93 3.77 -1.70 -3.74
N HIS A 94 4.03 -2.96 -4.07
CA HIS A 94 5.36 -3.48 -4.37
C HIS A 94 5.25 -4.77 -5.19
N TYR A 95 6.40 -5.27 -5.63
CA TYR A 95 6.54 -6.47 -6.48
C TYR A 95 5.67 -7.68 -6.09
N ASP A 96 5.42 -7.90 -4.80
CA ASP A 96 4.63 -9.06 -4.31
C ASP A 96 3.12 -8.77 -4.19
N VAL A 97 2.67 -7.58 -4.59
CA VAL A 97 1.26 -7.17 -4.59
C VAL A 97 0.73 -7.21 -6.01
N ALA A 98 -0.05 -8.25 -6.32
CA ALA A 98 -0.68 -8.41 -7.61
C ALA A 98 -1.91 -7.51 -7.74
N SER A 99 -2.37 -7.24 -8.98
CA SER A 99 -3.58 -6.45 -9.20
C SER A 99 -4.83 -7.07 -8.55
N ALA A 100 -4.90 -8.39 -8.42
CA ALA A 100 -6.00 -9.08 -7.72
C ALA A 100 -6.02 -8.81 -6.20
N ASP A 101 -4.85 -8.51 -5.62
CA ASP A 101 -4.75 -8.15 -4.20
C ASP A 101 -5.30 -6.75 -3.96
N ILE A 102 -5.22 -5.84 -4.95
CA ILE A 102 -5.85 -4.52 -4.89
C ILE A 102 -7.38 -4.63 -4.80
N GLU A 103 -7.98 -5.48 -5.63
CA GLU A 103 -9.43 -5.75 -5.58
C GLU A 103 -9.85 -6.35 -4.24
N THR A 104 -9.02 -7.26 -3.70
CA THR A 104 -9.25 -7.85 -2.39
C THR A 104 -9.16 -6.79 -1.29
N ALA A 105 -8.13 -5.94 -1.31
CA ALA A 105 -7.96 -4.85 -0.34
C ALA A 105 -9.15 -3.88 -0.35
N LEU A 106 -9.61 -3.44 -1.54
CA LEU A 106 -10.75 -2.53 -1.69
C LEU A 106 -12.05 -3.15 -1.15
N ARG A 107 -12.27 -4.44 -1.42
CA ARG A 107 -13.43 -5.17 -0.89
C ARG A 107 -13.40 -5.26 0.63
N GLU A 108 -12.26 -5.61 1.23
CA GLU A 108 -12.15 -5.70 2.69
C GLU A 108 -12.25 -4.34 3.36
N LEU A 109 -11.65 -3.29 2.78
CA LEU A 109 -11.83 -1.90 3.20
C LEU A 109 -13.29 -1.50 3.22
N ARG A 110 -14.04 -1.76 2.14
CA ARG A 110 -15.47 -1.50 2.07
C ARG A 110 -16.24 -2.24 3.18
N SER A 111 -15.88 -3.50 3.48
CA SER A 111 -16.50 -4.27 4.56
C SER A 111 -16.18 -3.74 5.96
N VAL A 112 -15.00 -3.19 6.18
CA VAL A 112 -14.60 -2.60 7.48
C VAL A 112 -15.28 -1.25 7.70
N LEU A 113 -15.41 -0.44 6.66
CA LEU A 113 -16.00 0.90 6.74
C LEU A 113 -17.54 0.89 6.79
N ALA A 114 -18.18 -0.21 6.40
CA ALA A 114 -19.65 -0.34 6.45
C ALA A 114 -20.20 -0.79 7.82
N GLN A 115 -19.32 -1.04 8.79
CA GLN A 115 -19.68 -1.41 10.18
C GLN A 115 -19.81 -0.17 11.06
#